data_AF-A0A090QUS0-F1
#
_entry.id   AF-A0A090QUS0-F1
#
_cell.length_a   1.000
_cell.length_b   1.000
_cell.length_c   1.000
_cell.angle_alpha   90.00
_cell.angle_beta   90.00
_cell.angle_gamma   90.00
#
_symmetry.space_group_name_H-M   'P 1'
#
loop_
_entity.id
_entity.type
_entity.pdbx_description
1 polymer ?
#
loop_
_entity_poly.entity_id
_entity_poly.type
_entity_poly.pdbx_seq_one_letter_code
_entity_poly.pdbx_strand_id
1 'polypeptide(L)'
;MIEIKRRPEADTSQFTDATPPLLQRIYASRGISCEAELERGAKGLLGYNQLFGIQPAVDLLVSALAEQRRIIVVGDFDADGAPVLPCRCWRCVCWAAVTWIIWCPTVLMTVMV
;
A
#
# COMPACT_ATOMS: atom_id res chain seq x y z
N MET A 1 -33.25 -24.71 -9.96
CA MET A 1 -34.18 -23.75 -9.34
C MET A 1 -33.36 -22.86 -8.44
N ILE A 2 -33.20 -21.57 -8.76
CA ILE A 2 -32.38 -20.65 -7.94
C ILE A 2 -33.35 -19.96 -6.98
N GLU A 3 -33.17 -20.20 -5.68
CA GLU A 3 -33.99 -19.60 -4.62
C GLU A 3 -33.29 -18.32 -4.14
N ILE A 4 -33.94 -17.17 -4.32
CA ILE A 4 -33.40 -15.88 -3.87
C ILE A 4 -33.62 -15.76 -2.36
N LYS A 5 -32.55 -15.95 -1.58
CA LYS A 5 -32.56 -15.71 -0.13
C LYS A 5 -32.05 -14.31 0.17
N ARG A 6 -32.78 -13.57 1.02
CA ARG A 6 -32.28 -12.29 1.55
C ARG A 6 -31.15 -12.53 2.54
N ARG A 7 -30.14 -11.67 2.49
CA ARG A 7 -29.07 -11.62 3.49
C ARG A 7 -29.64 -11.07 4.81
N PRO A 8 -29.22 -11.58 5.98
CA PRO A 8 -29.59 -11.00 7.27
C PRO A 8 -29.24 -9.51 7.33
N GLU A 9 -30.06 -8.75 8.04
CA GLU A 9 -29.82 -7.31 8.22
C GLU A 9 -28.56 -7.11 9.08
N ALA A 10 -27.69 -6.23 8.60
CA ALA A 10 -26.46 -5.88 9.30
C ALA A 10 -26.76 -4.78 10.33
N ASP A 11 -26.07 -4.83 11.47
CA ASP A 11 -26.21 -3.85 12.54
C ASP A 11 -25.69 -2.48 12.10
N THR A 12 -26.55 -1.46 12.15
CA THR A 12 -26.21 -0.07 11.80
C THR A 12 -26.13 0.85 13.01
N SER A 13 -26.22 0.31 14.23
CA SER A 13 -26.28 1.09 15.49
C SER A 13 -25.07 1.98 15.75
N GLN A 14 -23.93 1.69 15.13
CA GLN A 14 -22.67 2.38 15.33
C GLN A 14 -22.41 3.55 14.35
N PHE A 15 -23.34 3.81 13.41
CA PHE A 15 -23.24 4.94 12.49
C PHE A 15 -24.04 6.15 12.99
N THR A 16 -23.53 7.35 12.74
CA THR A 16 -24.26 8.58 13.08
C THR A 16 -25.27 8.94 11.98
N ASP A 17 -26.25 9.79 12.33
CA ASP A 17 -27.23 10.33 11.37
C ASP A 17 -26.60 11.17 10.24
N ALA A 18 -25.31 11.53 10.37
CA ALA A 18 -24.55 12.18 9.30
C ALA A 18 -24.33 11.25 8.09
N THR A 19 -24.32 9.93 8.31
CA THR A 19 -24.19 8.94 7.24
C THR A 19 -25.58 8.52 6.74
N PRO A 20 -25.90 8.69 5.44
CA PRO A 20 -27.19 8.28 4.87
C PRO A 20 -27.56 6.80 5.19
N PRO A 21 -28.83 6.49 5.52
CA PRO A 21 -29.25 5.14 5.94
C PRO A 21 -28.92 4.02 4.94
N LEU A 22 -28.89 4.34 3.63
CA LEU A 22 -28.47 3.39 2.60
C LEU A 22 -26.98 3.04 2.72
N LEU A 23 -26.13 4.04 2.99
CA LEU A 23 -24.69 3.83 3.14
C LEU A 23 -24.37 3.08 4.43
N GLN A 24 -25.08 3.35 5.53
CA GLN A 24 -24.96 2.60 6.78
C GLN A 24 -25.19 1.10 6.53
N ARG A 25 -26.26 0.73 5.81
CA ARG A 25 -26.56 -0.66 5.45
C ARG A 25 -25.48 -1.30 4.58
N ILE A 26 -24.93 -0.55 3.62
CA ILE A 26 -23.86 -1.04 2.74
C ILE A 26 -22.58 -1.27 3.55
N TYR A 27 -22.18 -0.32 4.40
CA TYR A 27 -20.98 -0.42 5.22
C TYR A 27 -21.08 -1.54 6.25
N ALA A 28 -22.19 -1.61 6.98
CA ALA A 28 -22.47 -2.70 7.91
C ALA A 28 -22.44 -4.08 7.20
N SER A 29 -22.98 -4.17 5.99
CA SER A 29 -22.95 -5.43 5.20
C SER A 29 -21.54 -5.84 4.73
N ARG A 30 -20.58 -4.92 4.77
CA ARG A 30 -19.16 -5.17 4.47
C ARG A 30 -18.32 -5.40 5.73
N GLY A 31 -18.95 -5.47 6.91
CA GLY A 31 -18.28 -5.66 8.19
C GLY A 31 -17.68 -4.39 8.78
N ILE A 32 -17.95 -3.22 8.18
CA ILE A 32 -17.52 -1.94 8.73
C ILE A 32 -18.39 -1.64 9.93
N SER A 33 -17.76 -1.55 11.10
CA SER A 33 -18.49 -1.40 12.36
C SER A 33 -18.53 0.05 12.81
N CYS A 34 -17.48 0.84 12.57
CA CYS A 34 -17.44 2.24 13.01
C CYS A 34 -17.04 3.23 11.90
N GLU A 35 -17.41 4.51 12.07
CA GLU A 35 -17.03 5.56 11.11
C GLU A 35 -15.52 5.80 11.02
N ALA A 36 -14.75 5.44 12.06
CA ALA A 36 -13.30 5.56 12.04
C ALA A 36 -12.63 4.65 10.98
N GLU A 37 -13.26 3.52 10.64
CA GLU A 37 -12.82 2.63 9.56
C GLU A 37 -13.07 3.21 8.17
N LEU A 38 -13.91 4.24 8.05
CA LEU A 38 -14.15 4.97 6.81
C LEU A 38 -13.11 6.05 6.54
N GLU A 39 -12.14 6.23 7.45
CA GLU A 39 -11.10 7.22 7.26
C GLU A 39 -10.17 6.85 6.10
N ARG A 40 -10.05 7.78 5.15
CA ARG A 40 -9.28 7.59 3.90
C ARG A 40 -7.91 8.24 3.94
N GLY A 41 -7.61 8.94 5.04
CA GLY A 41 -6.32 9.56 5.26
C GLY A 41 -5.22 8.54 5.56
N ALA A 42 -3.99 8.88 5.20
CA ALA A 42 -2.80 8.09 5.53
C ALA A 42 -2.51 7.98 7.03
N LYS A 43 -3.27 8.68 7.89
CA LYS A 43 -3.13 8.67 9.36
C LYS A 43 -3.37 7.29 9.96
N GLY A 44 -4.17 6.43 9.30
CA GLY A 44 -4.45 5.06 9.72
C GLY A 44 -3.40 4.04 9.28
N LEU A 45 -2.37 4.46 8.52
CA LEU A 45 -1.31 3.54 8.10
C LEU A 45 -0.46 3.13 9.30
N LEU A 46 -0.05 1.86 9.31
CA LEU A 46 0.90 1.37 10.31
C LEU A 46 2.21 2.15 10.19
N GLY A 47 2.78 2.49 11.34
CA GLY A 47 4.08 3.15 11.39
C GLY A 47 5.15 2.27 10.74
N TYR A 48 6.12 2.90 10.07
CA TYR A 48 7.25 2.21 9.43
C TYR A 48 8.02 1.30 10.41
N ASN A 49 7.98 1.60 11.70
CA ASN A 49 8.60 0.82 12.78
C ASN A 49 8.00 -0.59 12.94
N GLN A 50 6.83 -0.85 12.35
CA GLN A 50 6.19 -2.17 12.35
C GLN A 50 6.63 -3.03 11.16
N LEU A 51 7.35 -2.47 10.19
CA LEU A 51 7.88 -3.24 9.07
C LEU A 51 8.95 -4.21 9.58
N PHE A 52 8.78 -5.48 9.28
CA PHE A 52 9.71 -6.52 9.67
C PHE A 52 11.11 -6.23 9.12
N GLY A 53 12.11 -6.23 9.99
CA GLY A 53 13.51 -6.01 9.60
C GLY A 53 13.86 -4.56 9.22
N ILE A 54 13.02 -3.57 9.55
CA ILE A 54 13.30 -2.17 9.18
C ILE A 54 14.61 -1.64 9.77
N GLN A 55 14.90 -1.95 11.04
CA GLN A 55 16.12 -1.49 11.70
C GLN A 55 17.40 -2.03 11.04
N PRO A 56 17.59 -3.36 10.90
CA PRO A 56 18.79 -3.88 10.24
C PRO A 56 18.89 -3.45 8.76
N ALA A 57 17.76 -3.27 8.07
CA ALA A 57 17.76 -2.75 6.70
C ALA A 57 18.26 -1.29 6.62
N VAL A 58 17.84 -0.44 7.57
CA VAL A 58 18.33 0.94 7.66
C VAL A 58 19.81 0.97 7.99
N ASP A 59 20.29 0.14 8.92
CA ASP A 59 21.71 0.08 9.28
C ASP A 59 22.58 -0.31 8.06
N LEU A 60 22.15 -1.31 7.29
CA LEU A 60 22.80 -1.72 6.04
C LEU A 60 22.80 -0.59 4.99
N LEU A 61 21.70 0.14 4.86
CA LEU A 61 21.59 1.25 3.93
C LEU A 61 22.52 2.40 4.33
N VAL A 62 22.59 2.74 5.62
CA VAL A 62 23.48 3.78 6.14
C VAL A 62 24.95 3.41 5.88
N SER A 63 25.35 2.16 6.15
CA SER A 63 26.70 1.68 5.83
C SER A 63 27.00 1.74 4.33
N ALA A 64 26.08 1.29 3.48
CA ALA A 64 26.24 1.34 2.03
C ALA A 64 26.37 2.77 1.50
N LEU A 65 25.65 3.73 2.08
CA LEU A 65 25.74 5.15 1.75
C LEU A 65 27.09 5.74 2.19
N ALA A 66 27.56 5.43 3.40
CA ALA A 66 28.85 5.88 3.92
C ALA A 66 30.02 5.40 3.06
N GLU A 67 29.91 4.17 2.53
CA GLU A 67 30.90 3.56 1.65
C GLU A 67 30.71 3.90 0.16
N GLN A 68 29.74 4.77 -0.17
CA GLN A 68 29.40 5.15 -1.56
C GLN A 68 29.15 3.95 -2.47
N ARG A 69 28.57 2.88 -1.93
CA ARG A 69 28.21 1.70 -2.72
C ARG A 69 27.09 2.05 -3.69
N ARG A 70 27.10 1.41 -4.86
CA ARG A 70 26.00 1.49 -5.80
C ARG A 70 24.78 0.76 -5.20
N ILE A 71 23.66 1.47 -5.08
CA ILE A 71 22.42 0.92 -4.56
C ILE A 71 21.44 0.78 -5.72
N ILE A 72 20.92 -0.43 -5.90
CA ILE A 72 19.87 -0.71 -6.90
C ILE A 72 18.60 -1.02 -6.14
N VAL A 73 17.55 -0.23 -6.38
CA VAL A 73 16.23 -0.49 -5.80
C VAL A 73 15.40 -1.20 -6.85
N VAL A 74 15.04 -2.44 -6.55
CA VAL A 74 14.18 -3.29 -7.39
C VAL A 74 12.79 -3.31 -6.76
N GLY A 75 11.80 -2.80 -7.48
CA GLY A 75 10.40 -2.84 -7.09
C GLY A 75 9.62 -3.87 -7.92
N ASP A 76 8.64 -4.51 -7.30
CA ASP A 76 7.68 -5.35 -8.01
C ASP A 76 6.72 -4.49 -8.85
N PHE A 77 6.33 -4.99 -10.02
CA PHE A 77 5.42 -4.29 -10.93
C PHE A 77 3.96 -4.61 -10.59
N ASP A 78 3.54 -4.16 -9.41
CA ASP A 78 2.13 -4.13 -9.03
C ASP A 78 1.60 -2.70 -9.07
N ALA A 79 0.29 -2.55 -9.28
CA ALA A 79 -0.38 -1.24 -9.27
C ALA A 79 -0.16 -0.45 -7.96
N ASP A 80 0.21 -1.17 -6.89
CA ASP A 80 0.55 -0.63 -5.57
C ASP A 80 2.01 -0.12 -5.49
N GLY A 81 2.91 -0.67 -6.30
CA GLY A 81 4.34 -0.33 -6.32
C GLY A 81 4.68 0.87 -7.21
N ALA A 82 3.88 1.10 -8.25
CA ALA A 82 3.92 2.32 -9.05
C ALA A 82 2.53 2.56 -9.65
N PRO A 83 1.85 3.68 -9.33
CA PRO A 83 0.62 4.03 -10.03
C PRO A 83 0.95 4.20 -11.52
N VAL A 84 0.17 3.53 -12.37
CA VAL A 84 0.34 3.34 -13.83
C VAL A 84 0.15 4.64 -14.65
N LEU A 85 0.51 5.80 -14.10
CA LEU A 85 0.59 7.08 -14.78
C LEU A 85 2.02 7.25 -15.34
N PRO A 86 2.20 7.91 -16.50
CA PRO A 86 3.51 8.06 -17.11
C PRO A 86 4.49 8.71 -16.11
N CYS A 87 5.52 7.95 -15.78
CA CYS A 87 6.68 8.24 -14.93
C CYS A 87 6.92 9.73 -14.66
N ARG A 88 6.29 10.28 -13.62
CA ARG A 88 6.62 11.64 -13.14
C ARG A 88 6.63 11.84 -11.64
N CYS A 89 6.53 10.76 -10.85
CA CYS A 89 6.37 10.90 -9.39
C CYS A 89 7.65 10.72 -8.58
N TRP A 90 8.72 10.08 -9.10
CA TRP A 90 9.97 9.95 -8.34
C TRP A 90 11.09 10.81 -8.89
N ARG A 91 11.02 12.09 -8.56
CA ARG A 91 12.14 13.03 -8.68
C ARG A 91 12.29 13.85 -7.39
N CYS A 92 12.41 13.18 -6.25
CA CYS A 92 12.92 13.80 -5.03
C CYS A 92 13.69 12.75 -4.26
N VAL A 93 15.00 12.66 -4.53
CA VAL A 93 16.14 12.48 -3.63
C VAL A 93 17.34 12.27 -4.58
N CYS A 94 18.04 13.35 -4.92
CA CYS A 94 19.30 13.27 -5.68
C CYS A 94 20.40 12.73 -4.76
N TRP A 95 20.53 11.40 -4.69
CA TRP A 95 21.76 10.77 -4.20
C TRP A 95 22.40 10.07 -5.39
N ALA A 96 23.66 10.42 -5.68
CA ALA A 96 24.32 10.27 -6.97
C ALA A 96 24.58 8.83 -7.47
N ALA A 97 24.00 7.79 -6.87
CA ALA A 97 24.28 6.39 -7.23
C ALA A 97 23.09 5.42 -7.12
N VAL A 98 21.85 5.91 -6.94
CA VAL A 98 20.67 5.03 -6.85
C VAL A 98 20.10 4.77 -8.24
N THR A 99 20.20 3.51 -8.71
CA THR A 99 19.56 3.07 -9.96
C THR A 99 18.24 2.37 -9.64
N TRP A 100 17.17 2.72 -10.35
CA TRP A 100 15.86 2.09 -10.21
C TRP A 100 15.65 1.06 -11.32
N ILE A 101 15.29 -0.16 -10.96
CA ILE A 101 14.88 -1.20 -11.92
C ILE A 101 13.48 -1.66 -11.52
N ILE A 102 12.54 -1.54 -12.45
CA ILE A 102 11.18 -2.08 -12.29
C ILE A 102 11.22 -3.49 -12.88
N TRP A 103 10.95 -4.50 -12.06
CA TRP A 103 11.00 -5.89 -12.50
C TRP A 103 9.67 -6.29 -13.15
N CYS A 104 9.72 -6.81 -14.37
CA CYS A 104 8.56 -7.32 -15.09
C CYS A 104 8.78 -8.80 -15.45
N PRO A 105 7.98 -9.75 -14.94
CA PRO A 105 8.20 -11.18 -15.15
C PRO A 105 8.03 -11.65 -16.60
N THR A 106 7.47 -10.82 -17.49
CA THR A 106 7.29 -11.17 -18.91
C THR A 106 8.52 -10.88 -19.78
N VAL A 107 9.56 -10.23 -19.26
CA VAL A 107 10.79 -9.95 -20.01
C VAL A 107 11.96 -10.67 -19.36
N LEU A 108 12.38 -11.77 -19.99
CA LEU A 108 13.58 -12.52 -19.65
C LEU A 108 14.79 -11.57 -19.68
N MET A 109 15.43 -11.29 -18.55
CA MET A 109 16.83 -10.82 -18.60
C MET A 109 17.60 -11.04 -17.29
N THR A 110 18.70 -11.75 -17.49
CA THR A 110 19.86 -12.00 -16.61
C THR A 110 20.23 -10.82 -15.73
N VAL A 111 20.26 -11.05 -14.42
CA VAL A 111 20.99 -10.21 -13.46
C VAL A 111 22.46 -10.65 -13.51
N MET A 112 23.31 -9.85 -14.15
CA MET A 112 24.75 -9.88 -13.86
C MET A 112 24.99 -9.04 -12.61
N VAL A 113 25.55 -9.70 -11.59
CA VAL A 113 26.16 -9.09 -10.41
C VAL A 113 27.37 -8.26 -10.84
#